data_AF-C5KD71-F1
#
_entry.id   AF-C5KD71-F1
#
_cell.length_a   1.000
_cell.length_b   1.000
_cell.length_c   1.000
_cell.angle_alpha   90.00
_cell.angle_beta   90.00
_cell.angle_gamma   90.00
#
_symmetry.space_group_name_H-M   'P 1'
#
loop_
_entity.id
_entity.type
_entity.pdbx_description
1 polymer ?
#
loop_
_entity_poly.entity_id
_entity_poly.type
_entity_poly.pdbx_seq_one_letter_code
_entity_poly.pdbx_strand_id
1 'polypeptide(L)'
;MCVRFRASNADYWDSGWSRGHLSMAGAHKDDQNAQNDTFLLSGNIVPQDLSMNGSDWLRLEYLTLDLAREHGPDSNDVVYVVSGPLWMADSPDEKLTKEIGAKPHTKVLNDGSNGKPKRYVVKYEVIGDNELAVPTHMFKVVYDTKTNSSAAFIMPNTAIRYEKNLKQYQVPIERVEKATGLDLSAMKKGTDLCGPESRCVMKGGRRINSWRIYGSIRASAKEKETFVRRVKRAINHNYLTDDNFLLTKMIREEMVAHQGVTDPVELLGPGEYADKLQEAFDRLDARDAERKKKTMKESA
;
A
#
# COMPACT_ATOMS: atom_id res chain seq x y z
N MET A 1 12.98 24.70 -18.58
CA MET A 1 11.52 24.63 -18.84
C MET A 1 10.82 24.67 -17.49
N CYS A 2 9.90 25.61 -17.26
CA CYS A 2 9.28 25.84 -15.95
C CYS A 2 8.33 24.67 -15.60
N VAL A 3 8.69 23.87 -14.60
CA VAL A 3 8.00 22.62 -14.21
C VAL A 3 6.89 22.92 -13.20
N ARG A 4 5.91 23.73 -13.57
CA ARG A 4 5.00 24.35 -12.57
C ARG A 4 3.99 23.37 -11.92
N PHE A 5 3.83 22.16 -12.44
CA PHE A 5 2.81 21.20 -11.99
C PHE A 5 3.30 19.73 -12.03
N ARG A 6 4.58 19.45 -11.75
CA ARG A 6 5.05 18.06 -11.67
C ARG A 6 5.63 17.75 -10.31
N ALA A 7 5.24 16.59 -9.80
CA ALA A 7 5.97 15.92 -8.74
C ALA A 7 7.36 15.50 -9.21
N SER A 8 8.30 15.47 -8.26
CA SER A 8 9.65 14.97 -8.43
C SER A 8 9.93 13.87 -7.39
N ASN A 9 10.99 13.10 -7.60
CA ASN A 9 11.41 12.12 -6.59
C ASN A 9 11.86 12.78 -5.28
N ALA A 10 12.33 14.03 -5.33
CA ALA A 10 12.75 14.77 -4.15
C ALA A 10 11.58 15.04 -3.20
N ASP A 11 10.36 15.24 -3.73
CA ASP A 11 9.17 15.47 -2.90
C ASP A 11 8.78 14.25 -2.06
N TYR A 12 9.10 13.05 -2.55
CA TYR A 12 8.83 11.79 -1.85
C TYR A 12 9.97 11.38 -0.93
N TRP A 13 11.21 11.75 -1.26
CA TRP A 13 12.39 11.33 -0.52
C TRP A 13 12.31 11.79 0.94
N ASP A 14 12.45 10.84 1.87
CA ASP A 14 12.34 11.05 3.32
C ASP A 14 11.04 11.72 3.83
N SER A 15 10.00 11.79 3.00
CA SER A 15 8.69 12.35 3.37
C SER A 15 7.90 11.51 4.39
N GLY A 16 8.33 10.27 4.64
CA GLY A 16 7.55 9.25 5.35
C GLY A 16 6.50 8.55 4.49
N TRP A 17 6.22 9.04 3.28
CA TRP A 17 5.26 8.45 2.35
C TRP A 17 5.97 7.64 1.24
N SER A 18 5.32 6.57 0.80
CA SER A 18 5.78 5.78 -0.35
C SER A 18 5.20 6.32 -1.66
N ARG A 19 5.82 5.95 -2.77
CA ARG A 19 5.31 6.18 -4.14
C ARG A 19 4.29 5.08 -4.48
N GLY A 20 3.03 5.35 -4.17
CA GLY A 20 1.91 4.43 -4.36
C GLY A 20 1.38 4.44 -5.79
N HIS A 21 1.33 3.28 -6.44
CA HIS A 21 0.82 3.16 -7.81
C HIS A 21 -0.72 3.11 -7.82
N LEU A 22 -1.35 3.83 -8.75
CA LEU A 22 -2.79 3.72 -9.03
C LEU A 22 -3.05 2.53 -9.98
N SER A 23 -2.33 2.50 -11.09
CA SER A 23 -2.18 1.37 -12.01
C SER A 23 -0.90 0.61 -11.68
N MET A 24 -1.05 -0.64 -11.23
CA MET A 24 0.10 -1.40 -10.72
C MET A 24 1.06 -1.82 -11.85
N ALA A 25 2.37 -1.69 -11.62
CA ALA A 25 3.38 -2.16 -12.59
C ALA A 25 3.27 -3.67 -12.90
N GLY A 26 2.76 -4.46 -11.95
CA GLY A 26 2.61 -5.90 -12.08
C GLY A 26 1.53 -6.36 -13.07
N ALA A 27 0.66 -5.46 -13.52
CA ALA A 27 -0.37 -5.71 -14.52
C ALA A 27 0.10 -5.55 -15.97
N HIS A 28 1.29 -4.97 -16.18
CA HIS A 28 1.82 -4.62 -17.51
C HIS A 28 3.15 -5.33 -17.76
N LYS A 29 3.31 -6.59 -17.30
CA LYS A 29 4.60 -7.31 -17.39
C LYS A 29 4.94 -7.81 -18.79
N ASP A 30 3.96 -7.82 -19.66
CA ASP A 30 4.02 -8.19 -21.07
C ASP A 30 4.56 -7.06 -21.95
N ASP A 31 4.48 -5.81 -21.51
CA ASP A 31 5.01 -4.64 -22.23
C ASP A 31 5.85 -3.75 -21.29
N GLN A 32 7.16 -3.68 -21.58
CA GLN A 32 8.10 -2.88 -20.81
C GLN A 32 7.79 -1.37 -20.85
N ASN A 33 7.27 -0.86 -21.96
CA ASN A 33 6.90 0.56 -22.08
C ASN A 33 5.67 0.85 -21.22
N ALA A 34 4.63 0.01 -21.31
CA ALA A 34 3.45 0.13 -20.47
C ALA A 34 3.80 0.02 -18.98
N GLN A 35 4.71 -0.89 -18.61
CA GLN A 35 5.22 -0.98 -17.24
C GLN A 35 5.96 0.29 -16.83
N ASN A 36 6.86 0.83 -17.68
CA ASN A 36 7.60 2.05 -17.38
C ASN A 36 6.68 3.25 -17.17
N ASP A 37 5.60 3.35 -17.96
CA ASP A 37 4.61 4.42 -17.84
C ASP A 37 3.91 4.40 -16.47
N THR A 38 3.80 3.23 -15.82
CA THR A 38 3.26 3.17 -14.45
C THR A 38 4.14 3.88 -13.41
N PHE A 39 5.42 4.14 -13.70
CA PHE A 39 6.32 4.86 -12.80
C PHE A 39 6.27 6.39 -12.97
N LEU A 40 5.44 6.91 -13.89
CA LEU A 40 5.29 8.33 -14.11
C LEU A 40 4.59 9.02 -12.92
N LEU A 41 5.32 9.92 -12.25
CA LEU A 41 4.82 10.68 -11.10
C LEU A 41 3.65 11.61 -11.43
N SER A 42 3.47 11.97 -12.70
CA SER A 42 2.49 12.97 -13.14
C SER A 42 1.05 12.47 -13.16
N GLY A 43 0.82 11.15 -13.16
CA GLY A 43 -0.54 10.61 -13.34
C GLY A 43 -0.81 9.29 -12.64
N ASN A 44 0.23 8.56 -12.20
CA ASN A 44 0.03 7.21 -11.66
C ASN A 44 0.54 7.01 -10.23
N ILE A 45 1.20 8.02 -9.64
CA ILE A 45 1.84 7.91 -8.33
C ILE A 45 1.23 8.92 -7.35
N VAL A 46 0.88 8.45 -6.15
CA VAL A 46 0.44 9.28 -5.02
C VAL A 46 1.24 8.99 -3.76
N PRO A 47 1.30 9.93 -2.79
CA PRO A 47 1.82 9.65 -1.46
C PRO A 47 0.96 8.60 -0.75
N GLN A 48 1.50 7.41 -0.51
CA GLN A 48 0.75 6.29 0.06
C GLN A 48 1.45 5.72 1.30
N ASP A 49 0.69 5.42 2.36
CA ASP A 49 1.23 4.76 3.54
C ASP A 49 1.87 3.44 3.12
N LEU A 50 3.07 3.20 3.61
CA LEU A 50 3.91 2.09 3.18
C LEU A 50 3.30 0.72 3.51
N SER A 51 2.66 0.58 4.67
CA SER A 51 2.00 -0.66 5.07
C SER A 51 0.69 -0.87 4.32
N MET A 52 -0.03 0.22 4.03
CA MET A 52 -1.25 0.17 3.23
C MET A 52 -0.91 -0.23 1.78
N ASN A 53 0.07 0.43 1.17
CA ASN A 53 0.59 0.15 -0.17
C ASN A 53 1.06 -1.30 -0.30
N GLY A 54 1.99 -1.71 0.57
CA GLY A 54 2.61 -3.04 0.48
C GLY A 54 1.75 -4.19 1.01
N SER A 55 0.61 -3.93 1.65
CA SER A 55 -0.24 -4.95 2.25
C SER A 55 -1.65 -5.01 1.64
N ASP A 56 -2.64 -4.33 2.22
CA ASP A 56 -4.03 -4.51 1.80
C ASP A 56 -4.32 -3.89 0.41
N TRP A 57 -3.64 -2.81 0.02
CA TRP A 57 -3.74 -2.30 -1.36
C TRP A 57 -3.18 -3.30 -2.37
N LEU A 58 -2.00 -3.86 -2.10
CA LEU A 58 -1.41 -4.91 -2.93
C LEU A 58 -2.29 -6.17 -3.01
N ARG A 59 -3.01 -6.52 -1.94
CA ARG A 59 -3.98 -7.62 -1.96
C ARG A 59 -5.14 -7.35 -2.91
N LEU A 60 -5.68 -6.13 -2.86
CA LEU A 60 -6.73 -5.69 -3.76
C LEU A 60 -6.25 -5.63 -5.21
N GLU A 61 -5.01 -5.21 -5.45
CA GLU A 61 -4.34 -5.31 -6.75
C GLU A 61 -4.23 -6.75 -7.25
N TYR A 62 -3.79 -7.69 -6.39
CA TYR A 62 -3.75 -9.11 -6.77
C TYR A 62 -5.12 -9.70 -7.05
N LEU A 63 -6.16 -9.31 -6.31
CA LEU A 63 -7.53 -9.70 -6.63
C LEU A 63 -7.88 -9.30 -8.07
N THR A 64 -7.62 -8.05 -8.47
CA THR A 64 -7.93 -7.60 -9.83
C THR A 64 -7.13 -8.35 -10.91
N LEU A 65 -5.86 -8.67 -10.63
CA LEU A 65 -5.03 -9.46 -11.53
C LEU A 65 -5.51 -10.91 -11.66
N ASP A 66 -5.92 -11.52 -10.54
CA ASP A 66 -6.38 -12.90 -10.54
C ASP A 66 -7.69 -13.03 -11.31
N LEU A 67 -8.63 -12.09 -11.15
CA LEU A 67 -9.84 -12.03 -11.96
C LEU A 67 -9.53 -12.01 -13.47
N ALA A 68 -8.58 -11.18 -13.89
CA ALA A 68 -8.17 -11.10 -15.30
C ALA A 68 -7.50 -12.41 -15.77
N ARG A 69 -6.67 -13.03 -14.93
CA ARG A 69 -6.01 -14.31 -15.27
C ARG A 69 -6.99 -15.47 -15.37
N GLU A 70 -8.04 -15.48 -14.56
CA GLU A 70 -9.12 -16.48 -14.61
C GLU A 70 -9.92 -16.45 -15.91
N HIS A 71 -9.80 -15.38 -16.71
CA HIS A 71 -10.41 -15.32 -18.03
C HIS A 71 -9.69 -16.23 -19.03
N GLY A 72 -8.38 -16.39 -18.88
CA GLY A 72 -7.53 -17.15 -19.81
C GLY A 72 -7.09 -16.31 -21.02
N PRO A 73 -6.01 -16.72 -21.70
CA PRO A 73 -5.40 -15.94 -22.78
C PRO A 73 -6.28 -15.80 -24.04
N ASP A 74 -7.20 -16.73 -24.25
CA ASP A 74 -8.06 -16.77 -25.44
C ASP A 74 -9.43 -16.10 -25.23
N SER A 75 -9.69 -15.52 -24.05
CA SER A 75 -10.96 -14.86 -23.77
C SER A 75 -10.98 -13.41 -24.29
N ASN A 76 -12.15 -12.97 -24.73
CA ASN A 76 -12.45 -11.55 -25.01
C ASN A 76 -12.97 -10.81 -23.77
N ASP A 77 -13.06 -11.48 -22.62
CA ASP A 77 -13.45 -10.86 -21.36
C ASP A 77 -12.36 -9.92 -20.83
N VAL A 78 -12.81 -8.85 -20.18
CA VAL A 78 -11.93 -7.78 -19.67
C VAL A 78 -12.31 -7.47 -18.22
N VAL A 79 -11.29 -7.21 -17.40
CA VAL A 79 -11.46 -6.61 -16.08
C VAL A 79 -11.10 -5.13 -16.16
N TYR A 80 -12.09 -4.26 -16.02
CA TYR A 80 -11.88 -2.82 -15.93
C TYR A 80 -11.59 -2.43 -14.48
N VAL A 81 -10.60 -1.56 -14.28
CA VAL A 81 -10.22 -1.06 -12.95
C VAL A 81 -10.02 0.45 -13.01
N VAL A 82 -10.68 1.17 -12.11
CA VAL A 82 -10.47 2.60 -11.87
C VAL A 82 -9.94 2.78 -10.46
N SER A 83 -8.78 3.41 -10.30
CA SER A 83 -8.16 3.68 -8.99
C SER A 83 -7.85 5.17 -8.86
N GLY A 84 -7.92 5.71 -7.65
CA GLY A 84 -7.56 7.11 -7.43
C GLY A 84 -7.50 7.53 -5.96
N PRO A 85 -6.93 8.73 -5.70
CA PRO A 85 -6.90 9.35 -4.38
C PRO A 85 -8.23 9.99 -3.99
N LEU A 86 -8.45 10.17 -2.67
CA LEU A 86 -9.59 10.88 -2.09
C LEU A 86 -9.20 11.77 -0.92
N TRP A 87 -9.90 12.91 -0.82
CA TRP A 87 -9.83 13.86 0.30
C TRP A 87 -11.20 14.01 0.96
N MET A 88 -11.53 13.09 1.85
CA MET A 88 -12.89 12.95 2.36
C MET A 88 -13.10 13.65 3.71
N ALA A 89 -14.22 14.38 3.82
CA ALA A 89 -14.73 14.91 5.09
C ALA A 89 -15.51 13.84 5.88
N ASP A 90 -16.30 13.02 5.22
CA ASP A 90 -16.82 11.83 5.86
C ASP A 90 -15.67 10.83 5.91
N SER A 91 -15.25 10.44 7.11
CA SER A 91 -14.73 9.08 7.23
C SER A 91 -15.93 8.17 6.95
N PRO A 92 -15.94 7.28 5.94
CA PRO A 92 -16.95 6.23 5.79
C PRO A 92 -17.04 5.27 6.99
N ASP A 93 -16.31 5.58 8.07
CA ASP A 93 -15.57 4.63 8.84
C ASP A 93 -15.19 5.26 10.17
N GLU A 94 -16.01 6.13 10.78
CA GLU A 94 -15.71 6.56 12.14
C GLU A 94 -15.49 5.33 13.04
N LYS A 95 -16.22 4.25 12.74
CA LYS A 95 -16.01 2.90 13.26
C LYS A 95 -14.67 2.28 12.84
N LEU A 96 -14.36 2.15 11.55
CA LEU A 96 -13.09 1.51 11.11
C LEU A 96 -11.85 2.33 11.47
N THR A 97 -11.93 3.66 11.36
CA THR A 97 -10.94 4.67 11.80
C THR A 97 -10.66 4.51 13.30
N LYS A 98 -11.71 4.36 14.13
CA LYS A 98 -11.56 4.01 15.55
C LYS A 98 -10.93 2.64 15.75
N GLU A 99 -11.37 1.62 15.02
CA GLU A 99 -10.84 0.24 15.11
C GLU A 99 -9.36 0.13 14.71
N ILE A 100 -8.91 0.89 13.70
CA ILE A 100 -7.49 0.89 13.27
C ILE A 100 -6.64 1.93 14.00
N GLY A 101 -7.26 2.78 14.83
CA GLY A 101 -6.59 3.87 15.52
C GLY A 101 -6.03 4.93 14.56
N ALA A 102 -6.63 5.09 13.38
CA ALA A 102 -6.25 6.16 12.46
C ALA A 102 -6.73 7.51 13.00
N LYS A 103 -5.93 8.56 12.77
CA LYS A 103 -6.35 9.92 13.14
C LYS A 103 -7.43 10.37 12.16
N PRO A 104 -8.54 10.95 12.64
CA PRO A 104 -9.56 11.48 11.75
C PRO A 104 -8.97 12.64 10.92
N HIS A 105 -9.20 12.59 9.61
CA HIS A 105 -8.85 13.67 8.68
C HIS A 105 -9.90 14.80 8.68
N THR A 106 -10.91 14.69 9.53
CA THR A 106 -12.05 15.59 9.54
C THR A 106 -12.21 16.25 10.89
N LYS A 107 -12.42 17.56 10.86
CA LYS A 107 -12.93 18.30 12.01
C LYS A 107 -14.40 18.65 11.78
N VAL A 108 -15.28 18.09 12.61
CA VAL A 108 -16.69 18.48 12.63
C VAL A 108 -16.80 19.85 13.30
N LEU A 109 -17.30 20.84 12.56
CA LEU A 109 -17.59 22.18 13.10
C LEU A 109 -19.07 22.27 13.53
N ASN A 110 -19.96 21.58 12.81
CA ASN A 110 -21.36 21.42 13.15
C ASN A 110 -21.89 20.11 12.56
N ASP A 111 -22.51 19.27 13.38
CA ASP A 111 -23.11 17.99 12.97
C ASP A 111 -24.55 18.14 12.47
N GLY A 112 -25.12 19.35 12.59
CA GLY A 112 -26.48 19.67 12.18
C GLY A 112 -27.57 19.22 13.15
N SER A 113 -27.20 18.71 14.33
CA SER A 113 -28.14 18.36 15.42
C SER A 113 -28.99 19.56 15.88
N ASN A 114 -28.48 20.78 15.67
CA ASN A 114 -29.12 22.04 15.99
C ASN A 114 -30.02 22.62 14.87
N GLY A 115 -30.35 21.82 13.84
CA GLY A 115 -31.16 22.25 12.69
C GLY A 115 -30.43 23.18 11.70
N LYS A 116 -29.14 23.46 11.92
CA LYS A 116 -28.31 24.23 10.98
C LYS A 116 -27.58 23.30 10.00
N PRO A 117 -27.13 23.81 8.84
CA PRO A 117 -26.35 23.01 7.90
C PRO A 117 -25.10 22.40 8.54
N LYS A 118 -24.81 21.16 8.14
CA LYS A 118 -23.59 20.45 8.53
C LYS A 118 -22.36 21.18 8.02
N ARG A 119 -21.32 21.28 8.85
CA ARG A 119 -20.06 21.93 8.51
C ARG A 119 -18.89 21.07 8.97
N TYR A 120 -18.00 20.77 8.04
CA TYR A 120 -16.81 19.96 8.26
C TYR A 120 -15.59 20.61 7.61
N VAL A 121 -14.41 20.30 8.13
CA VAL A 121 -13.12 20.66 7.51
C VAL A 121 -12.39 19.38 7.15
N VAL A 122 -11.96 19.28 5.91
CA VAL A 122 -11.01 18.24 5.46
C VAL A 122 -9.60 18.72 5.74
N LYS A 123 -8.79 17.89 6.40
CA LYS A 123 -7.37 18.14 6.66
C LYS A 123 -6.53 17.04 6.02
N TYR A 124 -5.57 17.46 5.22
CA TYR A 124 -4.57 16.59 4.62
C TYR A 124 -3.19 17.24 4.68
N GLU A 125 -2.16 16.39 4.58
CA GLU A 125 -0.76 16.80 4.53
C GLU A 125 -0.38 17.14 3.08
N VAL A 126 0.59 18.03 2.91
CA VAL A 126 1.31 18.23 1.64
C VAL A 126 2.79 17.95 1.89
N ILE A 127 3.46 17.29 0.95
CA ILE A 127 4.89 16.91 1.06
C ILE A 127 5.73 17.51 -0.06
N GLY A 128 7.00 17.78 0.24
CA GLY A 128 7.97 18.30 -0.72
C GLY A 128 7.76 19.77 -1.09
N ASP A 129 8.73 20.30 -1.84
CA ASP A 129 8.72 21.70 -2.31
C ASP A 129 7.60 21.96 -3.33
N ASN A 130 7.09 20.90 -3.97
CA ASN A 130 5.97 20.98 -4.91
C ASN A 130 4.60 20.72 -4.24
N GLU A 131 4.53 20.65 -2.91
CA GLU A 131 3.30 20.57 -2.11
C GLU A 131 2.36 19.43 -2.54
N LEU A 132 2.90 18.23 -2.73
CA LEU A 132 2.12 17.07 -3.15
C LEU A 132 1.08 16.73 -2.10
N ALA A 133 -0.19 16.80 -2.47
CA ALA A 133 -1.29 16.45 -1.59
C ALA A 133 -1.28 14.96 -1.23
N VAL A 134 -1.19 14.68 0.06
CA VAL A 134 -1.34 13.33 0.61
C VAL A 134 -2.83 12.99 0.70
N PRO A 135 -3.32 11.97 0.00
CA PRO A 135 -4.72 11.58 0.08
C PRO A 135 -5.07 11.03 1.46
N THR A 136 -6.30 11.29 1.90
CA THR A 136 -6.85 10.73 3.13
C THR A 136 -7.27 9.26 2.95
N HIS A 137 -7.74 8.93 1.76
CA HIS A 137 -8.20 7.60 1.38
C HIS A 137 -7.82 7.33 -0.08
N MET A 138 -7.86 6.07 -0.46
CA MET A 138 -7.74 5.60 -1.84
C MET A 138 -9.02 4.87 -2.21
N PHE A 139 -9.42 4.91 -3.48
CA PHE A 139 -10.51 4.10 -3.98
C PHE A 139 -10.06 3.17 -5.10
N LYS A 140 -10.80 2.06 -5.24
CA LYS A 140 -10.73 1.20 -6.42
C LYS A 140 -12.13 0.73 -6.80
N VAL A 141 -12.48 0.83 -8.07
CA VAL A 141 -13.71 0.27 -8.65
C VAL A 141 -13.31 -0.75 -9.70
N VAL A 142 -13.94 -1.92 -9.65
CA VAL A 142 -13.64 -3.07 -10.48
C VAL A 142 -14.93 -3.49 -11.19
N TYR A 143 -14.84 -3.76 -12.49
CA TYR A 143 -15.92 -4.37 -13.27
C TYR A 143 -15.34 -5.54 -14.09
N ASP A 144 -15.89 -6.73 -13.88
CA ASP A 144 -15.55 -7.95 -14.61
C ASP A 144 -16.64 -8.26 -15.65
N THR A 145 -16.28 -8.23 -16.94
CA THR A 145 -17.25 -8.53 -18.02
C THR A 145 -17.66 -9.99 -18.06
N LYS A 146 -16.79 -10.93 -17.66
CA LYS A 146 -17.04 -12.38 -17.74
C LYS A 146 -18.22 -12.79 -16.88
N THR A 147 -18.25 -12.24 -15.66
CA THR A 147 -19.33 -12.49 -14.70
C THR A 147 -20.36 -11.39 -14.65
N ASN A 148 -20.16 -10.34 -15.44
CA ASN A 148 -20.94 -9.12 -15.39
C ASN A 148 -21.17 -8.65 -13.95
N SER A 149 -20.08 -8.45 -13.21
CA SER A 149 -20.14 -8.11 -11.78
C SER A 149 -19.17 -6.99 -11.43
N SER A 150 -19.53 -6.19 -10.42
CA SER A 150 -18.80 -4.98 -10.05
C SER A 150 -18.64 -4.86 -8.54
N ALA A 151 -17.57 -4.20 -8.10
CA ALA A 151 -17.40 -3.79 -6.70
C ALA A 151 -16.58 -2.50 -6.60
N ALA A 152 -16.81 -1.75 -5.53
CA ALA A 152 -16.04 -0.57 -5.18
C ALA A 152 -15.50 -0.67 -3.75
N PHE A 153 -14.32 -0.10 -3.54
CA PHE A 153 -13.61 -0.09 -2.27
C PHE A 153 -13.10 1.31 -1.97
N ILE A 154 -13.20 1.73 -0.71
CA ILE A 154 -12.52 2.91 -0.18
C ILE A 154 -11.66 2.46 1.00
N MET A 155 -10.36 2.78 0.95
CA MET A 155 -9.37 2.38 1.95
C MET A 155 -8.70 3.61 2.56
N PRO A 156 -8.59 3.71 3.89
CA PRO A 156 -7.89 4.83 4.52
C PRO A 156 -6.38 4.76 4.22
N ASN A 157 -5.78 5.90 3.88
CA ASN A 157 -4.35 6.00 3.59
C ASN A 157 -3.54 6.14 4.89
N THR A 158 -3.57 5.08 5.69
CA THR A 158 -3.00 5.04 7.04
C THR A 158 -2.37 3.67 7.30
N ALA A 159 -1.51 3.60 8.32
CA ALA A 159 -0.88 2.37 8.71
C ALA A 159 -1.91 1.27 9.09
N ILE A 160 -1.80 0.10 8.45
CA ILE A 160 -2.67 -1.06 8.68
C ILE A 160 -1.93 -2.03 9.62
N ARG A 161 -2.39 -2.12 10.87
CA ARG A 161 -1.74 -2.96 11.90
C ARG A 161 -2.15 -4.44 11.82
N TYR A 162 -3.40 -4.70 11.45
CA TYR A 162 -3.99 -6.03 11.39
C TYR A 162 -4.60 -6.25 10.01
N GLU A 163 -4.53 -7.48 9.51
CA GLU A 163 -5.20 -7.86 8.26
C GLU A 163 -6.70 -7.68 8.40
N LYS A 164 -7.29 -6.96 7.46
CA LYS A 164 -8.73 -6.77 7.37
C LYS A 164 -9.30 -7.58 6.23
N ASN A 165 -10.55 -8.02 6.38
CA ASN A 165 -11.29 -8.59 5.27
C ASN A 165 -11.60 -7.46 4.26
N LEU A 166 -11.36 -7.69 2.97
CA LEU A 166 -11.60 -6.68 1.93
C LEU A 166 -13.03 -6.15 1.92
N LYS A 167 -14.01 -6.98 2.29
CA LYS A 167 -15.42 -6.58 2.41
C LYS A 167 -15.62 -5.45 3.43
N GLN A 168 -14.70 -5.26 4.38
CA GLN A 168 -14.75 -4.13 5.31
C GLN A 168 -14.45 -2.78 4.63
N TYR A 169 -13.74 -2.79 3.50
CA TYR A 169 -13.48 -1.59 2.71
C TYR A 169 -14.51 -1.39 1.57
N GLN A 170 -15.40 -2.36 1.38
CA GLN A 170 -16.36 -2.34 0.28
C GLN A 170 -17.42 -1.26 0.51
N VAL A 171 -17.72 -0.50 -0.53
CA VAL A 171 -18.74 0.54 -0.55
C VAL A 171 -19.57 0.44 -1.83
N PRO A 172 -20.78 1.03 -1.89
CA PRO A 172 -21.49 1.22 -3.14
C PRO A 172 -20.70 2.10 -4.12
N ILE A 173 -20.82 1.88 -5.43
CA ILE A 173 -20.13 2.70 -6.45
C ILE A 173 -20.57 4.17 -6.36
N GLU A 174 -21.84 4.41 -6.04
CA GLU A 174 -22.42 5.74 -5.78
C GLU A 174 -21.65 6.50 -4.70
N ARG A 175 -21.08 5.77 -3.72
CA ARG A 175 -20.29 6.39 -2.66
C ARG A 175 -18.99 6.95 -3.20
N VAL A 176 -18.35 6.23 -4.14
CA VAL A 176 -17.15 6.66 -4.83
C VAL A 176 -17.47 7.86 -5.71
N GLU A 177 -18.52 7.80 -6.53
CA GLU A 177 -18.95 8.94 -7.37
C GLU A 177 -19.23 10.20 -6.54
N LYS A 178 -19.95 10.04 -5.42
CA LYS A 178 -20.21 11.17 -4.50
C LYS A 178 -18.92 11.74 -3.89
N ALA A 179 -17.90 10.91 -3.68
CA ALA A 179 -16.63 11.32 -3.09
C ALA A 179 -15.66 11.92 -4.12
N THR A 180 -15.71 11.46 -5.38
CA THR A 180 -14.78 11.87 -6.44
C THR A 180 -15.34 12.94 -7.38
N GLY A 181 -16.66 13.00 -7.54
CA GLY A 181 -17.32 13.75 -8.62
C GLY A 181 -17.22 13.09 -9.99
N LEU A 182 -16.71 11.86 -10.10
CA LEU A 182 -16.62 11.11 -11.35
C LEU A 182 -17.95 10.46 -11.71
N ASP A 183 -18.23 10.34 -13.01
CA ASP A 183 -19.27 9.45 -13.53
C ASP A 183 -18.70 8.04 -13.71
N LEU A 184 -19.21 7.10 -12.93
CA LEU A 184 -18.82 5.68 -12.97
C LEU A 184 -19.98 4.79 -13.41
N SER A 185 -21.00 5.36 -14.07
CA SER A 185 -22.18 4.63 -14.55
C SER A 185 -21.82 3.43 -15.43
N ALA A 186 -20.78 3.55 -16.26
CA ALA A 186 -20.28 2.46 -17.11
C ALA A 186 -19.74 1.25 -16.31
N MET A 187 -19.36 1.46 -15.05
CA MET A 187 -18.87 0.44 -14.12
C MET A 187 -19.97 -0.11 -13.22
N LYS A 188 -21.19 0.46 -13.22
CA LYS A 188 -22.32 0.01 -12.40
C LYS A 188 -23.08 -1.11 -13.09
N LYS A 189 -22.45 -2.26 -13.24
CA LYS A 189 -22.99 -3.35 -14.05
C LYS A 189 -23.18 -4.63 -13.26
N GLY A 190 -24.32 -5.27 -13.54
CA GLY A 190 -24.74 -6.58 -13.03
C GLY A 190 -24.64 -6.73 -11.52
N THR A 191 -24.08 -7.85 -11.05
CA THR A 191 -24.15 -8.25 -9.63
C THR A 191 -22.99 -7.71 -8.80
N ASP A 192 -23.10 -7.81 -7.47
CA ASP A 192 -21.98 -7.53 -6.57
C ASP A 192 -20.90 -8.62 -6.70
N LEU A 193 -19.71 -8.22 -7.14
CA LEU A 193 -18.53 -9.09 -7.23
C LEU A 193 -18.16 -9.73 -5.88
N CYS A 194 -18.42 -9.03 -4.77
CA CYS A 194 -18.18 -9.52 -3.41
C CYS A 194 -19.43 -10.12 -2.75
N GLY A 195 -20.46 -10.50 -3.53
CA GLY A 195 -21.71 -11.08 -3.05
C GLY A 195 -21.56 -12.44 -2.33
N PRO A 196 -22.65 -13.21 -2.16
CA PRO A 196 -22.64 -14.47 -1.39
C PRO A 196 -21.67 -15.54 -1.92
N GLU A 197 -21.51 -15.65 -3.23
CA GLU A 197 -20.51 -16.54 -3.88
C GLU A 197 -19.08 -15.96 -3.84
N SER A 198 -18.94 -14.74 -3.31
CA SER A 198 -17.73 -13.97 -2.99
C SER A 198 -16.50 -14.31 -3.84
N ARG A 199 -16.34 -13.65 -4.98
CA ARG A 199 -15.08 -13.70 -5.76
C ARG A 199 -14.00 -12.77 -5.20
N CYS A 200 -14.32 -11.96 -4.19
CA CYS A 200 -13.39 -11.10 -3.46
C CYS A 200 -12.55 -11.89 -2.43
N VAL A 201 -11.93 -13.00 -2.84
CA VAL A 201 -11.05 -13.80 -1.98
C VAL A 201 -9.65 -13.20 -1.99
N MET A 202 -9.23 -12.63 -0.86
CA MET A 202 -7.87 -12.11 -0.75
C MET A 202 -6.87 -13.24 -0.59
N LYS A 203 -5.83 -13.22 -1.44
CA LYS A 203 -4.66 -14.05 -1.20
C LYS A 203 -3.92 -13.51 0.03
N GLY A 204 -3.84 -14.35 1.06
CA GLY A 204 -2.82 -14.21 2.09
C GLY A 204 -1.43 -14.49 1.51
N GLY A 205 -0.38 -14.11 2.22
CA GLY A 205 0.96 -14.48 1.79
C GLY A 205 2.06 -13.96 2.70
N ARG A 206 3.14 -14.73 2.83
CA ARG A 206 4.34 -14.32 3.59
C ARG A 206 4.84 -12.94 3.13
N ARG A 207 4.89 -12.69 1.81
CA ARG A 207 5.32 -11.42 1.22
C ARG A 207 4.43 -10.21 1.57
N ILE A 208 3.10 -10.39 1.61
CA ILE A 208 2.15 -9.34 2.01
C ILE A 208 2.28 -9.02 3.51
N ASN A 209 2.50 -10.05 4.33
CA ASN A 209 2.79 -9.87 5.75
C ASN A 209 4.10 -9.14 6.00
N SER A 210 5.08 -9.29 5.10
CA SER A 210 6.41 -8.70 5.22
C SER A 210 6.35 -7.17 5.22
N TRP A 211 5.58 -6.59 4.32
CA TRP A 211 5.36 -5.14 4.25
C TRP A 211 4.63 -4.59 5.48
N ARG A 212 3.69 -5.35 6.03
CA ARG A 212 3.00 -4.97 7.28
C ARG A 212 3.95 -4.98 8.47
N ILE A 213 4.78 -6.02 8.58
CA ILE A 213 5.81 -6.11 9.63
C ILE A 213 6.81 -4.96 9.47
N TYR A 214 7.25 -4.69 8.24
CA TYR A 214 8.15 -3.59 7.96
C TYR A 214 7.53 -2.24 8.32
N GLY A 215 6.33 -1.92 7.85
CA GLY A 215 5.68 -0.65 8.18
C GLY A 215 5.50 -0.47 9.69
N SER A 216 5.23 -1.56 10.42
CA SER A 216 5.27 -1.58 11.87
C SER A 216 6.69 -1.27 12.40
N ILE A 217 7.73 -1.98 11.97
CA ILE A 217 9.12 -1.72 12.42
C ILE A 217 9.54 -0.26 12.13
N ARG A 218 9.30 0.23 10.91
CA ARG A 218 9.59 1.62 10.50
C ARG A 218 8.85 2.65 11.35
N ALA A 219 7.55 2.44 11.61
CA ALA A 219 6.78 3.35 12.47
C ALA A 219 7.31 3.43 13.91
N SER A 220 8.12 2.46 14.35
CA SER A 220 8.82 2.50 15.64
C SER A 220 10.28 2.93 15.55
N ALA A 221 10.82 3.21 14.36
CA ALA A 221 12.25 3.41 14.16
C ALA A 221 12.83 4.59 14.96
N LYS A 222 12.00 5.56 15.38
CA LYS A 222 12.41 6.68 16.24
C LYS A 222 12.48 6.32 17.75
N GLU A 223 11.93 5.18 18.16
CA GLU A 223 11.91 4.72 19.55
C GLU A 223 12.68 3.39 19.68
N LYS A 224 13.93 3.45 20.16
CA LYS A 224 14.85 2.30 20.21
C LYS A 224 14.22 1.04 20.84
N GLU A 225 13.58 1.16 22.00
CA GLU A 225 12.97 0.01 22.68
C GLU A 225 11.83 -0.63 21.87
N THR A 226 10.92 0.19 21.33
CA THR A 226 9.81 -0.28 20.50
C THR A 226 10.34 -0.93 19.21
N PHE A 227 11.37 -0.33 18.59
CA PHE A 227 12.04 -0.87 17.40
C PHE A 227 12.67 -2.24 17.67
N VAL A 228 13.51 -2.34 18.69
CA VAL A 228 14.15 -3.60 19.13
C VAL A 228 13.11 -4.68 19.39
N ARG A 229 12.03 -4.36 20.09
CA ARG A 229 10.94 -5.30 20.38
C ARG A 229 10.26 -5.80 19.10
N ARG A 230 10.04 -4.94 18.12
CA ARG A 230 9.41 -5.32 16.83
C ARG A 230 10.36 -6.14 15.95
N VAL A 231 11.66 -5.85 15.96
CA VAL A 231 12.68 -6.67 15.29
C VAL A 231 12.76 -8.06 15.93
N LYS A 232 12.86 -8.18 17.27
CA LYS A 232 12.85 -9.47 17.98
C LYS A 232 11.58 -10.28 17.67
N ARG A 233 10.42 -9.62 17.60
CA ARG A 233 9.17 -10.27 17.20
C ARG A 233 9.22 -10.81 15.77
N ALA A 234 9.80 -10.06 14.82
CA ALA A 234 9.94 -10.51 13.44
C ALA A 234 10.83 -11.76 13.32
N ILE A 235 11.91 -11.81 14.10
CA ILE A 235 12.82 -12.96 14.21
C ILE A 235 12.08 -14.17 14.80
N ASN A 236 11.36 -14.01 15.92
CA ASN A 236 10.65 -15.11 16.58
C ASN A 236 9.57 -15.76 15.72
N HIS A 237 8.87 -14.97 14.93
CA HIS A 237 7.87 -15.50 14.00
C HIS A 237 8.46 -16.01 12.69
N ASN A 238 9.80 -16.13 12.62
CA ASN A 238 10.53 -16.64 11.47
C ASN A 238 10.20 -15.90 10.16
N TYR A 239 10.17 -14.55 10.22
CA TYR A 239 9.89 -13.74 9.04
C TYR A 239 11.13 -13.40 8.20
N LEU A 240 12.35 -13.58 8.72
CA LEU A 240 13.60 -13.25 8.03
C LEU A 240 14.11 -14.41 7.14
N THR A 241 13.22 -14.96 6.32
CA THR A 241 13.51 -16.08 5.41
C THR A 241 14.01 -15.61 4.05
N ASP A 242 14.56 -16.51 3.24
CA ASP A 242 15.07 -16.21 1.89
C ASP A 242 13.98 -15.67 0.94
N ASP A 243 12.74 -16.14 1.12
CA ASP A 243 11.55 -15.66 0.41
C ASP A 243 11.13 -14.24 0.83
N ASN A 244 11.76 -13.70 1.88
CA ASN A 244 11.47 -12.39 2.46
C ASN A 244 12.73 -11.54 2.70
N PHE A 245 13.70 -11.63 1.78
CA PHE A 245 14.92 -10.81 1.80
C PHE A 245 14.64 -9.30 1.91
N LEU A 246 13.47 -8.84 1.44
CA LEU A 246 13.10 -7.44 1.47
C LEU A 246 12.92 -6.91 2.90
N LEU A 247 12.27 -7.67 3.79
CA LEU A 247 12.13 -7.29 5.19
C LEU A 247 13.51 -7.21 5.87
N THR A 248 14.39 -8.16 5.59
CA THR A 248 15.77 -8.18 6.11
C THR A 248 16.55 -6.94 5.66
N LYS A 249 16.52 -6.64 4.36
CA LYS A 249 17.16 -5.45 3.79
C LYS A 249 16.66 -4.17 4.47
N MET A 250 15.35 -4.06 4.63
CA MET A 250 14.73 -2.90 5.26
C MET A 250 15.10 -2.75 6.74
N ILE A 251 15.12 -3.84 7.52
CA ILE A 251 15.57 -3.77 8.92
C ILE A 251 16.99 -3.21 8.99
N ARG A 252 17.90 -3.66 8.11
CA ARG A 252 19.27 -3.15 8.02
C ARG A 252 19.29 -1.64 7.72
N GLU A 253 18.49 -1.18 6.77
CA GLU A 253 18.41 0.24 6.39
C GLU A 253 17.90 1.11 7.55
N GLU A 254 16.83 0.69 8.25
CA GLU A 254 16.26 1.42 9.39
C GLU A 254 17.20 1.42 10.61
N MET A 255 17.96 0.33 10.83
CA MET A 255 19.02 0.27 11.84
C MET A 255 20.07 1.35 11.62
N VAL A 256 20.58 1.46 10.40
CA VAL A 256 21.60 2.47 10.07
C VAL A 256 21.01 3.87 10.15
N ALA A 257 19.85 4.10 9.54
CA ALA A 257 19.27 5.43 9.40
C ALA A 257 18.77 6.04 10.71
N HIS A 258 18.19 5.23 11.60
CA HIS A 258 17.52 5.75 12.81
C HIS A 258 18.14 5.30 14.12
N GLN A 259 18.89 4.20 14.14
CA GLN A 259 19.58 3.74 15.34
C GLN A 259 21.07 4.04 15.31
N GLY A 260 21.63 4.36 14.12
CA GLY A 260 23.05 4.65 13.96
C GLY A 260 23.95 3.42 14.15
N VAL A 261 23.38 2.21 14.01
CA VAL A 261 24.08 0.94 14.26
C VAL A 261 24.11 0.09 12.99
N THR A 262 25.23 -0.59 12.78
CA THR A 262 25.38 -1.58 11.69
C THR A 262 25.43 -3.01 12.21
N ASP A 263 25.77 -3.20 13.48
CA ASP A 263 25.95 -4.51 14.12
C ASP A 263 24.66 -4.95 14.84
N PRO A 264 24.09 -6.12 14.51
CA PRO A 264 22.98 -6.73 15.24
C PRO A 264 23.20 -6.86 16.76
N VAL A 265 24.43 -7.11 17.21
CA VAL A 265 24.78 -7.23 18.64
C VAL A 265 24.63 -5.88 19.34
N GLU A 266 25.05 -4.79 18.69
CA GLU A 266 24.91 -3.43 19.21
C GLU A 266 23.43 -3.03 19.35
N LEU A 267 22.58 -3.52 18.44
CA LEU A 267 21.13 -3.26 18.49
C LEU A 267 20.41 -4.13 19.54
N LEU A 268 20.61 -5.44 19.51
CA LEU A 268 19.75 -6.42 20.18
C LEU A 268 20.34 -6.96 21.50
N GLY A 269 21.61 -6.66 21.75
CA GLY A 269 22.45 -7.33 22.73
C GLY A 269 22.95 -8.70 22.21
N PRO A 270 24.01 -9.27 22.81
CA PRO A 270 24.51 -10.58 22.43
C PRO A 270 23.46 -11.67 22.69
N GLY A 271 23.46 -12.69 21.84
CA GLY A 271 22.60 -13.88 21.96
C GLY A 271 21.76 -14.17 20.72
N GLU A 272 20.86 -15.14 20.85
CA GLU A 272 20.17 -15.80 19.72
C GLU A 272 19.49 -14.85 18.72
N TYR A 273 18.94 -13.71 19.19
CA TYR A 273 18.32 -12.74 18.30
C TYR A 273 19.34 -12.01 17.41
N ALA A 274 20.49 -11.64 17.95
CA ALA A 274 21.56 -11.00 17.18
C ALA A 274 22.13 -11.99 16.16
N ASP A 275 22.35 -13.23 16.58
CA ASP A 275 22.86 -14.30 15.70
C ASP A 275 21.92 -14.55 14.52
N LYS A 276 20.61 -14.71 14.78
CA LYS A 276 19.61 -14.90 13.73
C LYS A 276 19.48 -13.71 12.78
N LEU A 277 19.64 -12.48 13.28
CA LEU A 277 19.61 -11.29 12.44
C LEU A 277 20.88 -11.20 11.58
N GLN A 278 22.04 -11.54 12.15
CA GLN A 278 23.30 -11.59 11.42
C GLN A 278 23.27 -12.66 10.32
N GLU A 279 22.77 -13.87 10.60
CA GLU A 279 22.60 -14.90 9.58
C GLU A 279 21.68 -14.44 8.44
N ALA A 280 20.60 -13.71 8.76
CA ALA A 280 19.71 -13.15 7.73
C ALA A 280 20.43 -12.10 6.87
N PHE A 281 21.28 -11.29 7.48
CA PHE A 281 22.15 -10.33 6.82
C PHE A 281 23.14 -11.01 5.87
N ASP A 282 23.81 -12.08 6.32
CA ASP A 282 24.75 -12.83 5.49
C ASP A 282 24.05 -13.47 4.28
N ARG A 283 22.84 -14.03 4.47
CA ARG A 283 22.03 -14.57 3.36
C ARG A 283 21.64 -13.49 2.35
N LEU A 284 21.31 -12.28 2.81
CA LEU A 284 21.01 -11.14 1.93
C LEU A 284 22.23 -10.75 1.09
N ASP A 285 23.41 -10.68 1.70
CA ASP A 285 24.64 -10.30 1.00
C ASP A 285 25.07 -11.34 -0.04
N ALA A 286 24.93 -12.63 0.29
CA ALA A 286 25.18 -13.73 -0.66
C ALA A 286 24.27 -13.64 -1.89
N ARG A 287 22.98 -13.37 -1.69
CA ARG A 287 21.99 -13.19 -2.76
C ARG A 287 22.31 -11.99 -3.66
N ASP A 288 22.66 -10.86 -3.08
CA ASP A 288 22.97 -9.65 -3.85
C ASP A 288 24.28 -9.81 -4.65
N ALA A 289 25.26 -10.55 -4.11
CA ALA A 289 26.47 -10.93 -4.84
C ALA A 289 26.14 -11.85 -6.04
N GLU A 290 25.24 -12.83 -5.87
CA GLU A 290 24.81 -13.72 -6.95
C GLU A 290 24.08 -12.95 -8.07
N ARG A 291 23.18 -12.03 -7.70
CA ARG A 291 22.48 -11.16 -8.67
C ARG A 291 23.44 -10.32 -9.50
N LYS A 292 24.43 -9.69 -8.86
CA LYS A 292 25.46 -8.91 -9.58
C LYS A 292 26.22 -9.77 -10.60
N LYS A 293 26.60 -10.99 -10.22
CA LYS A 293 27.26 -11.94 -11.13
C LYS A 293 26.38 -12.30 -12.33
N LYS A 294 25.08 -12.50 -12.12
CA LYS A 294 24.13 -12.81 -13.20
C LYS A 294 23.95 -11.65 -14.17
N THR A 295 23.74 -10.43 -13.66
CA THR A 295 23.63 -9.23 -14.49
C THR A 295 24.90 -8.97 -15.31
N MET A 296 26.09 -9.18 -14.73
CA MET A 296 27.35 -9.05 -15.46
C MET A 296 27.52 -10.09 -16.57
N LYS A 297 26.97 -11.30 -16.41
CA LYS A 297 26.98 -12.34 -17.46
C LYS A 297 25.97 -12.09 -18.57
N GLU A 298 24.85 -11.44 -18.28
CA GLU A 298 23.82 -11.09 -19.27
C GLU A 298 24.18 -9.81 -20.06
N SER A 299 25.15 -9.04 -19.57
CA SER A 299 25.63 -7.79 -20.19
C SER A 299 26.94 -7.94 -20.98
N ALA A 300 27.47 -9.16 -21.06
CA ALA A 300 28.73 -9.53 -21.72
C ALA A 300 28.45 -10.46 -22.91
#